data_AF-A0A6I9IHG6-F1
#
_entry.id   AF-A0A6I9IHG6-F1
#
_cell.length_a   1.000
_cell.length_b   1.000
_cell.length_c   1.000
_cell.angle_alpha   90.00
_cell.angle_beta   90.00
_cell.angle_gamma   90.00
#
_symmetry.space_group_name_H-M   'P 1'
#
loop_
_entity.id
_entity.type
_entity.pdbx_description
1 polymer ?
#
loop_
_entity_poly.entity_id
_entity_poly.type
_entity_poly.pdbx_seq_one_letter_code
_entity_poly.pdbx_strand_id
1 'polypeptide(L)'
;MPSERAVPAAAAAVMAVRCVRLARCSLPALALSLRPSPRLLCTATKQKNSGQNLEEDVGPNGQKTDPPSAEKTLIEEKVKLEEQLKETMEKYKRALADTENLRQRSQKLVEEAKLYGIQGFCKDLLEVADILEKATESVPKEEIRDDNPHLKHLYEGLLMTEVQIQKVFSKHGLLRLNPLGARFD
;
A
#
# COMPACT_ATOMS: atom_id res chain seq x y z
N MET A 1 56.95 -27.06 -35.07
CA MET A 1 57.09 -26.39 -36.37
C MET A 1 55.82 -26.62 -37.18
N PRO A 2 55.33 -25.60 -37.91
CA PRO A 2 54.09 -24.89 -37.54
C PRO A 2 53.10 -24.70 -38.71
N SER A 3 51.90 -24.17 -38.42
CA SER A 3 51.21 -23.13 -39.21
C SER A 3 50.00 -22.67 -38.38
N GLU A 4 50.00 -21.50 -37.74
CA GLU A 4 49.68 -20.17 -38.30
C GLU A 4 48.44 -20.13 -39.18
N ARG A 5 47.35 -19.54 -38.66
CA ARG A 5 46.76 -18.30 -39.20
C ARG A 5 45.80 -17.65 -38.20
N ALA A 6 45.95 -16.35 -38.09
CA ALA A 6 45.25 -15.40 -37.22
C ALA A 6 44.10 -14.68 -37.96
N VAL A 7 43.00 -14.37 -37.23
CA VAL A 7 42.28 -13.06 -37.06
C VAL A 7 41.70 -12.38 -38.34
N PRO A 8 40.49 -11.74 -38.38
CA PRO A 8 39.98 -10.65 -37.49
C PRO A 8 38.50 -10.76 -37.05
N ALA A 9 38.08 -10.24 -35.88
CA ALA A 9 37.91 -8.86 -35.43
C ALA A 9 36.81 -8.06 -36.16
N ALA A 10 35.95 -7.41 -35.36
CA ALA A 10 34.98 -6.37 -35.69
C ALA A 10 33.57 -6.79 -36.21
N ALA A 11 32.63 -6.99 -35.27
CA ALA A 11 31.23 -6.67 -35.49
C ALA A 11 30.90 -5.42 -34.66
N ALA A 12 31.11 -4.26 -35.29
CA ALA A 12 30.91 -2.95 -34.73
C ALA A 12 29.42 -2.66 -34.52
N ALA A 13 29.06 -2.31 -33.28
CA ALA A 13 27.78 -1.75 -32.91
C ALA A 13 27.85 -0.21 -33.03
N VAL A 14 27.37 0.38 -34.13
CA VAL A 14 27.06 1.82 -34.22
C VAL A 14 25.96 2.06 -35.29
N MET A 15 25.14 3.08 -35.04
CA MET A 15 24.17 3.77 -35.92
C MET A 15 22.71 3.25 -35.85
N ALA A 16 21.68 4.09 -35.78
CA ALA A 16 21.61 5.54 -35.70
C ALA A 16 20.18 5.95 -35.33
N VAL A 17 20.10 7.09 -34.64
CA VAL A 17 18.93 7.94 -34.46
C VAL A 17 18.25 8.23 -35.80
N ARG A 18 16.92 8.03 -35.88
CA ARG A 18 16.06 8.71 -36.85
C ARG A 18 14.75 9.16 -36.21
N CYS A 19 14.39 10.37 -36.57
CA CYS A 19 13.45 11.26 -35.91
C CYS A 19 12.29 11.58 -36.88
N VAL A 20 11.10 11.83 -36.31
CA VAL A 20 9.98 12.66 -36.83
C VAL A 20 9.05 12.09 -37.94
N ARG A 21 7.75 11.96 -37.61
CA ARG A 21 6.55 12.63 -38.22
C ARG A 21 5.30 11.75 -37.98
N LEU A 22 4.41 12.16 -37.07
CA LEU A 22 3.19 12.99 -37.26
C LEU A 22 1.91 12.15 -37.34
N ALA A 23 1.10 12.22 -36.28
CA ALA A 23 -0.35 12.21 -36.40
C ALA A 23 -0.92 13.15 -35.33
N ARG A 24 -1.43 14.31 -35.79
CA ARG A 24 -2.21 15.28 -35.03
C ARG A 24 -3.68 15.03 -35.30
N CYS A 25 -4.52 15.10 -34.26
CA CYS A 25 -5.96 15.45 -34.19
C CYS A 25 -6.44 14.98 -32.80
N SER A 26 -7.17 15.70 -31.94
CA SER A 26 -7.88 16.98 -31.95
C SER A 26 -8.27 17.34 -30.49
N LEU A 27 -8.32 18.65 -30.21
CA LEU A 27 -8.60 19.44 -28.97
C LEU A 27 -9.83 19.01 -28.09
N PRO A 28 -10.03 19.53 -26.83
CA PRO A 28 -9.69 20.88 -26.37
C PRO A 28 -9.11 21.09 -24.95
N ALA A 29 -8.75 22.36 -24.74
CA ALA A 29 -8.05 22.96 -23.63
C ALA A 29 -8.85 23.03 -22.32
N LEU A 30 -8.16 22.70 -21.22
CA LEU A 30 -8.40 23.25 -19.89
C LEU A 30 -7.02 23.54 -19.28
N ALA A 31 -6.65 24.81 -19.33
CA ALA A 31 -5.44 25.34 -18.72
C ALA A 31 -5.60 25.34 -17.20
N LEU A 32 -4.95 24.40 -16.51
CA LEU A 32 -4.77 24.48 -15.06
C LEU A 32 -3.39 25.08 -14.77
N SER A 33 -3.40 26.31 -14.28
CA SER A 33 -2.20 27.03 -13.83
C SER A 33 -1.57 26.32 -12.62
N LEU A 34 -0.51 25.55 -12.83
CA LEU A 34 0.40 25.16 -11.75
C LEU A 34 1.22 26.39 -11.35
N ARG A 35 0.80 27.06 -10.26
CA ARG A 35 1.69 27.97 -9.52
C ARG A 35 2.56 27.13 -8.58
N PRO A 36 3.90 27.19 -8.68
CA PRO A 36 4.76 26.69 -7.62
C PRO A 36 4.85 27.76 -6.51
N SER A 37 4.28 27.48 -5.33
CA SER A 37 4.50 28.29 -4.13
C SER A 37 5.94 28.14 -3.63
N PRO A 38 6.64 29.23 -3.26
CA PRO A 38 7.96 29.12 -2.68
C PRO A 38 7.85 28.65 -1.23
N ARG A 39 8.52 27.54 -0.91
CA ARG A 39 8.78 27.09 0.46
C ARG A 39 9.77 28.07 1.10
N LEU A 40 9.27 28.96 1.96
CA LEU A 40 10.10 29.74 2.88
C LEU A 40 10.56 28.81 4.02
N LEU A 41 11.85 28.48 4.00
CA LEU A 41 12.56 27.89 5.13
C LEU A 41 12.87 29.01 6.13
N CYS A 42 12.25 28.98 7.31
CA CYS A 42 12.70 29.78 8.45
C CYS A 42 13.71 28.98 9.28
N THR A 43 14.95 29.44 9.30
CA THR A 43 15.95 29.13 10.33
C THR A 43 15.73 30.08 11.51
N ALA A 44 15.42 29.57 12.70
CA ALA A 44 15.39 30.38 13.91
C ALA A 44 16.23 29.72 15.01
N THR A 45 17.22 30.50 15.44
CA THR A 45 18.24 30.26 16.45
C THR A 45 17.66 30.10 17.86
N LYS A 46 18.16 29.11 18.59
CA LYS A 46 17.94 28.91 20.03
C LYS A 46 18.76 29.95 20.82
N GLN A 47 18.10 30.95 21.39
CA GLN A 47 18.73 31.91 22.31
C GLN A 47 18.32 31.60 23.75
N LYS A 48 19.32 31.21 24.54
CA LYS A 48 19.30 31.07 25.99
C LYS A 48 19.66 32.42 26.59
N ASN A 49 18.88 32.94 27.54
CA ASN A 49 19.41 33.90 28.51
C ASN A 49 18.76 33.72 29.88
N SER A 50 19.59 33.78 30.91
CA SER A 50 19.29 33.72 32.33
C SER A 50 19.72 35.03 32.98
N GLY A 51 18.99 35.48 34.00
CA GLY A 51 19.33 36.62 34.88
C GLY A 51 18.04 37.25 35.41
N GLN A 52 17.58 36.92 36.63
CA GLN A 52 17.95 37.43 37.96
C GLN A 52 17.33 38.80 38.32
N ASN A 53 16.45 38.74 39.32
CA ASN A 53 16.08 39.68 40.40
C ASN A 53 15.79 41.17 40.08
N LEU A 54 14.65 41.69 40.57
CA LEU A 54 14.54 42.43 41.83
C LEU A 54 13.06 42.84 42.07
N GLU A 55 12.67 42.77 43.33
CA GLU A 55 11.36 43.13 43.90
C GLU A 55 11.13 44.64 43.80
N GLU A 56 9.89 45.10 43.57
CA GLU A 56 9.33 46.24 44.29
C GLU A 56 7.82 46.09 44.48
N ASP A 57 7.44 46.49 45.69
CA ASP A 57 6.17 46.52 46.40
C ASP A 57 5.14 47.51 45.79
N VAL A 58 3.96 47.57 46.41
CA VAL A 58 2.87 48.56 46.35
C VAL A 58 1.56 48.01 45.76
N GLY A 59 0.73 47.47 46.65
CA GLY A 59 -0.72 47.74 46.60
C GLY A 59 -1.01 49.15 47.14
N PRO A 60 -2.10 49.81 46.71
CA PRO A 60 -3.38 49.53 47.38
C PRO A 60 -4.65 49.62 46.50
N ASN A 61 -5.57 48.72 46.80
CA ASN A 61 -7.03 48.89 46.93
C ASN A 61 -7.82 49.83 45.98
N GLY A 62 -8.67 49.20 45.16
CA GLY A 62 -10.11 49.51 45.08
C GLY A 62 -10.56 50.81 44.42
N GLN A 63 -10.83 50.76 43.11
CA GLN A 63 -11.88 51.56 42.47
C GLN A 63 -12.68 50.70 41.49
N LYS A 64 -13.97 50.54 41.78
CA LYS A 64 -14.99 50.13 40.81
C LYS A 64 -15.17 51.29 39.84
N THR A 65 -14.47 51.23 38.72
CA THR A 65 -14.71 52.12 37.59
C THR A 65 -15.26 51.24 36.48
N ASP A 66 -16.53 51.44 36.14
CA ASP A 66 -17.14 50.77 35.00
C ASP A 66 -16.24 50.98 33.76
N PRO A 67 -15.78 49.92 33.08
CA PRO A 67 -14.89 50.13 31.95
C PRO A 67 -15.60 50.97 30.88
N PRO A 68 -14.89 51.91 30.23
CA PRO A 68 -15.44 52.69 29.13
C PRO A 68 -15.97 51.71 28.07
N SER A 69 -17.14 52.03 27.50
CA SER A 69 -17.91 51.15 26.60
C SER A 69 -17.08 50.46 25.50
N ALA A 70 -15.95 51.06 25.09
CA ALA A 70 -15.02 50.52 24.11
C ALA A 70 -14.16 49.34 24.61
N GLU A 71 -13.74 49.34 25.88
CA GLU A 71 -12.96 48.23 26.46
C GLU A 71 -13.82 46.98 26.63
N LYS A 72 -15.09 47.15 27.00
CA LYS A 72 -16.05 46.03 27.09
C LYS A 72 -16.27 45.36 25.74
N THR A 73 -16.47 46.14 24.66
CA THR A 73 -16.61 45.61 23.29
C THR A 73 -15.35 44.89 22.81
N LEU A 74 -14.15 45.40 23.13
CA LEU A 74 -12.89 44.74 22.77
C LEU A 74 -12.68 43.42 23.51
N ILE A 75 -13.07 43.34 24.79
CA ILE A 75 -13.02 42.10 25.57
C ILE A 75 -14.01 41.08 25.00
N GLU A 76 -15.23 41.50 24.64
CA GLU A 76 -16.22 40.63 24.00
C GLU A 76 -15.76 40.11 22.63
N GLU A 77 -15.13 40.95 21.81
CA GLU A 77 -14.54 40.52 20.53
C GLU A 77 -13.37 39.55 20.74
N LYS A 78 -12.51 39.80 21.71
CA LYS A 78 -11.42 38.88 22.08
C LYS A 78 -11.96 37.51 22.49
N VAL A 79 -13.00 37.48 23.32
CA VAL A 79 -13.64 36.23 23.75
C VAL A 79 -14.26 35.49 22.56
N LYS A 80 -14.99 36.19 21.68
CA LYS A 80 -15.55 35.59 20.46
C LYS A 80 -14.46 35.02 19.55
N LEU A 81 -13.35 35.74 19.36
CA LEU A 81 -12.22 35.26 18.57
C LEU A 81 -11.54 34.05 19.21
N GLU A 82 -11.37 34.03 20.54
CA GLU A 82 -10.84 32.88 21.26
C GLU A 82 -11.76 31.65 21.16
N GLU A 83 -13.08 31.84 21.21
CA GLU A 83 -14.07 30.78 21.02
C GLU A 83 -14.02 30.22 19.58
N GLN A 84 -13.98 31.09 18.57
CA GLN A 84 -13.82 30.67 17.18
C GLN A 84 -12.49 29.94 16.93
N LEU A 85 -11.40 30.40 17.56
CA LEU A 85 -10.10 29.74 17.49
C LEU A 85 -10.20 28.35 18.13
N LYS A 86 -10.80 28.23 19.32
CA LYS A 86 -11.02 26.94 19.98
C LYS A 86 -11.86 25.99 19.12
N GLU A 87 -12.97 26.47 18.56
CA GLU A 87 -13.86 25.69 17.71
C GLU A 87 -13.15 25.21 16.43
N THR A 88 -12.42 26.09 15.75
CA THR A 88 -11.66 25.74 14.54
C THR A 88 -10.51 24.77 14.84
N MET A 89 -9.82 24.94 15.97
CA MET A 89 -8.80 24.00 16.43
C MET A 89 -9.38 22.63 16.76
N GLU A 90 -10.55 22.57 17.38
CA GLU A 90 -11.23 21.29 17.66
C GLU A 90 -11.64 20.60 16.35
N LYS A 91 -12.25 21.33 15.41
CA LYS A 91 -12.59 20.83 14.07
C LYS A 91 -11.36 20.32 13.33
N TYR A 92 -10.26 21.07 13.40
CA TYR A 92 -8.99 20.68 12.77
C TYR A 92 -8.42 19.40 13.38
N LYS A 93 -8.37 19.30 14.72
CA LYS A 93 -7.90 18.09 15.41
C LYS A 93 -8.77 16.87 15.08
N ARG A 94 -10.09 17.06 15.00
CA ARG A 94 -11.04 16.02 14.59
C ARG A 94 -10.79 15.58 13.15
N ALA A 95 -10.66 16.52 12.23
CA ALA A 95 -10.35 16.22 10.84
C ALA A 95 -9.03 15.44 10.68
N LEU A 96 -7.99 15.84 11.43
CA LEU A 96 -6.72 15.09 11.46
C LEU A 96 -6.92 13.65 11.96
N ALA A 97 -7.66 13.47 13.05
CA ALA A 97 -7.97 12.14 13.57
C ALA A 97 -8.75 11.28 12.56
N ASP A 98 -9.77 11.85 11.90
CA ASP A 98 -10.56 11.16 10.89
C ASP A 98 -9.71 10.75 9.68
N THR A 99 -8.78 11.60 9.23
CA THR A 99 -7.86 11.26 8.13
C THR A 99 -6.93 10.11 8.49
N GLU A 100 -6.39 10.08 9.71
CA GLU A 100 -5.50 8.99 10.14
C GLU A 100 -6.28 7.69 10.34
N ASN A 101 -7.50 7.75 10.90
CA ASN A 101 -8.40 6.60 11.00
C ASN A 101 -8.74 6.03 9.61
N LEU A 102 -9.04 6.89 8.64
CA LEU A 102 -9.31 6.47 7.26
C LEU A 102 -8.09 5.83 6.62
N ARG A 103 -6.90 6.41 6.83
CA ARG A 103 -5.64 5.85 6.32
C ARG A 103 -5.38 4.46 6.88
N GLN A 104 -5.50 4.28 8.20
CA GLN A 104 -5.32 2.99 8.86
C GLN A 104 -6.36 1.96 8.42
N ARG A 105 -7.64 2.35 8.31
CA ARG A 105 -8.70 1.48 7.83
C ARG A 105 -8.49 1.06 6.39
N SER A 106 -8.13 1.99 5.52
CA SER A 106 -7.87 1.71 4.11
C SER A 106 -6.68 0.76 3.94
N GLN A 107 -5.62 0.96 4.73
CA GLN A 107 -4.47 0.05 4.74
C GLN A 107 -4.87 -1.38 5.11
N LYS A 108 -5.68 -1.55 6.17
CA LYS A 108 -6.20 -2.86 6.58
C LYS A 108 -7.06 -3.50 5.49
N LEU A 109 -7.97 -2.74 4.88
CA LEU A 109 -8.81 -3.26 3.78
C LEU A 109 -7.98 -3.69 2.58
N VAL A 110 -6.90 -2.97 2.26
CA VAL A 110 -5.98 -3.35 1.18
C VAL A 110 -5.20 -4.62 1.54
N GLU A 111 -4.78 -4.78 2.79
CA GLU A 111 -4.13 -6.01 3.27
C GLU A 111 -5.08 -7.20 3.26
N GLU A 112 -6.30 -7.04 3.78
CA GLU A 112 -7.35 -8.06 3.74
C GLU A 112 -7.72 -8.44 2.30
N ALA A 113 -7.85 -7.47 1.39
CA ALA A 113 -8.12 -7.72 -0.02
C ALA A 113 -6.99 -8.51 -0.70
N LYS A 114 -5.73 -8.30 -0.30
CA LYS A 114 -4.59 -9.09 -0.80
C LYS A 114 -4.62 -10.53 -0.29
N LEU A 115 -4.95 -10.72 0.98
CA LEU A 115 -5.01 -12.04 1.61
C LEU A 115 -6.21 -12.86 1.11
N TYR A 116 -7.37 -12.22 0.97
CA TYR A 116 -8.63 -12.91 0.73
C TYR A 116 -9.16 -12.77 -0.71
N GLY A 117 -8.60 -11.87 -1.52
CA GLY A 117 -9.07 -11.61 -2.89
C GLY A 117 -8.94 -12.82 -3.82
N ILE A 118 -7.95 -13.69 -3.61
CA ILE A 118 -7.75 -14.90 -4.42
C ILE A 118 -8.57 -16.10 -3.94
N GLN A 119 -9.21 -16.01 -2.76
CA GLN A 119 -9.91 -17.16 -2.18
C GLN A 119 -11.04 -17.71 -3.05
N GLY A 120 -11.77 -16.85 -3.76
CA GLY A 120 -12.83 -17.29 -4.68
C GLY A 120 -12.28 -18.19 -5.77
N PHE A 121 -11.23 -17.73 -6.46
CA PHE A 121 -10.54 -18.52 -7.49
C PHE A 121 -10.00 -19.84 -6.95
N CYS A 122 -9.44 -19.83 -5.73
CA CYS A 122 -8.95 -21.05 -5.12
C CYS A 122 -10.07 -22.06 -4.81
N LYS A 123 -11.25 -21.61 -4.38
CA LYS A 123 -12.41 -22.49 -4.15
C LYS A 123 -12.84 -23.19 -5.42
N ASP A 124 -12.89 -22.47 -6.54
CA ASP A 124 -13.24 -23.04 -7.84
C ASP A 124 -12.20 -24.08 -8.30
N LEU A 125 -10.92 -23.88 -7.94
CA LEU A 125 -9.85 -24.81 -8.28
C LEU A 125 -9.84 -26.08 -7.39
N LEU A 126 -10.51 -26.08 -6.23
CA LEU A 126 -10.62 -27.28 -5.39
C LEU A 126 -11.41 -28.38 -6.10
N GLU A 127 -12.48 -28.04 -6.83
CA GLU A 127 -13.25 -29.01 -7.59
C GLU A 127 -12.38 -29.73 -8.64
N VAL A 128 -11.48 -29.00 -9.29
CA VAL A 128 -10.52 -29.57 -10.25
C VAL A 128 -9.54 -30.51 -9.54
N ALA A 129 -9.05 -30.13 -8.35
CA ALA A 129 -8.15 -30.98 -7.57
C ALA A 129 -8.84 -32.28 -7.14
N ASP A 130 -10.09 -32.21 -6.69
CA ASP A 130 -10.89 -33.38 -6.30
C ASP A 130 -11.17 -34.31 -7.50
N ILE A 131 -11.43 -33.75 -8.68
CA ILE A 131 -11.61 -34.53 -9.92
C ILE A 131 -10.31 -35.24 -10.31
N LEU A 132 -9.15 -34.57 -10.18
CA LEU A 132 -7.85 -35.18 -10.45
C LEU A 132 -7.56 -36.34 -9.50
N GLU A 133 -7.85 -36.19 -8.20
CA GLU A 133 -7.70 -37.26 -7.20
C GLU A 133 -8.62 -38.45 -7.52
N LYS A 134 -9.88 -38.20 -7.88
CA LYS A 134 -10.78 -39.27 -8.34
C LYS A 134 -10.30 -39.94 -9.62
N ALA A 135 -9.75 -39.16 -10.55
CA ALA A 135 -9.23 -39.69 -11.80
C ALA A 135 -8.03 -40.64 -11.55
N THR A 136 -7.11 -40.28 -10.65
CA THR A 136 -5.99 -41.14 -10.28
C THR A 136 -6.44 -42.38 -9.50
N GLU A 137 -7.46 -42.26 -8.64
CA GLU A 137 -8.06 -43.41 -7.94
C GLU A 137 -8.84 -44.37 -8.86
N SER A 138 -9.43 -43.85 -9.94
CA SER A 138 -10.27 -44.63 -10.86
C SER A 138 -9.48 -45.63 -11.72
N VAL A 139 -8.18 -45.43 -11.90
CA VAL A 139 -7.34 -46.31 -12.72
C VAL A 139 -6.93 -47.53 -11.89
N PRO A 140 -7.31 -48.77 -12.29
CA PRO A 140 -6.90 -49.97 -11.57
C PRO A 140 -5.37 -50.12 -11.58
N LYS A 141 -4.77 -50.28 -10.40
CA LYS A 141 -3.31 -50.41 -10.26
C LYS A 141 -2.73 -51.60 -11.02
N GLU A 142 -3.54 -52.63 -11.27
CA GLU A 142 -3.15 -53.82 -12.03
C GLU A 142 -3.00 -53.56 -13.54
N GLU A 143 -3.64 -52.52 -14.06
CA GLU A 143 -3.54 -52.12 -15.47
C GLU A 143 -2.35 -51.17 -15.72
N ILE A 144 -1.79 -50.59 -14.66
CA ILE A 144 -0.60 -49.73 -14.68
C ILE A 144 0.66 -50.62 -14.70
N ARG A 145 0.80 -51.44 -15.75
CA ARG A 145 1.97 -52.30 -15.97
C ARG A 145 2.72 -51.87 -17.23
N ASP A 146 3.96 -52.34 -17.37
CA ASP A 146 4.78 -52.07 -18.57
C ASP A 146 4.18 -52.68 -19.84
N ASP A 147 3.18 -53.56 -19.69
CA ASP A 147 2.37 -54.12 -20.78
C ASP A 147 1.63 -53.04 -21.58
N ASN A 148 1.32 -51.88 -20.96
CA ASN A 148 0.72 -50.74 -21.64
C ASN A 148 1.43 -49.41 -21.27
N PRO A 149 2.56 -49.09 -21.93
CA PRO A 149 3.38 -47.94 -21.58
C PRO A 149 2.66 -46.59 -21.77
N HIS A 150 1.68 -46.51 -22.67
CA HIS A 150 0.91 -45.28 -22.89
C HIS A 150 0.03 -44.93 -21.69
N LEU A 151 -0.63 -45.92 -21.09
CA LEU A 151 -1.47 -45.71 -19.90
C LEU A 151 -0.61 -45.32 -18.70
N LYS A 152 0.54 -45.98 -18.52
CA LYS A 152 1.50 -45.66 -17.46
C LYS A 152 2.01 -44.21 -17.55
N HIS A 153 2.47 -43.78 -18.73
CA HIS A 153 2.94 -42.39 -18.91
C HIS A 153 1.82 -41.36 -18.70
N LEU A 154 0.58 -41.66 -19.11
CA LEU A 154 -0.56 -40.77 -18.86
C LEU A 154 -0.84 -40.63 -17.36
N TYR A 155 -0.87 -41.76 -16.63
CA TYR A 155 -1.09 -41.78 -15.19
C TYR A 155 0.01 -41.01 -14.43
N GLU A 156 1.28 -41.19 -14.81
CA GLU A 156 2.40 -40.42 -14.27
C GLU A 156 2.24 -38.91 -14.55
N GLY A 157 1.77 -38.54 -15.75
CA GLY A 157 1.46 -37.16 -16.09
C GLY A 157 0.35 -36.53 -15.23
N LEU A 158 -0.69 -37.30 -14.93
CA LEU A 158 -1.77 -36.87 -14.02
C LEU A 158 -1.24 -36.66 -12.60
N LEU A 159 -0.45 -37.61 -12.06
CA LEU A 159 0.17 -37.49 -10.74
C LEU A 159 1.09 -36.27 -10.64
N MET A 160 1.89 -36.00 -11.67
CA MET A 160 2.73 -34.80 -11.70
C MET A 160 1.90 -33.52 -11.67
N THR A 161 0.76 -33.50 -12.36
CA THR A 161 -0.16 -32.35 -12.37
C THR A 161 -0.83 -32.15 -11.02
N GLU A 162 -1.26 -33.22 -10.36
CA GLU A 162 -1.79 -33.20 -9.00
C GLU A 162 -0.76 -32.65 -8.00
N VAL A 163 0.49 -33.10 -8.07
CA VAL A 163 1.56 -32.56 -7.23
C VAL A 163 1.79 -31.07 -7.49
N GLN A 164 1.66 -30.62 -8.75
CA GLN A 164 1.78 -29.19 -9.07
C GLN A 164 0.63 -28.37 -8.51
N ILE A 165 -0.62 -28.84 -8.58
CA ILE A 165 -1.77 -28.10 -8.03
C ILE A 165 -1.64 -27.95 -6.51
N GLN A 166 -1.22 -29.00 -5.80
CA GLN A 166 -0.97 -28.96 -4.35
C GLN A 166 0.16 -27.99 -3.97
N LYS A 167 1.20 -27.89 -4.81
CA LYS A 167 2.27 -26.87 -4.64
C LYS A 167 1.74 -25.45 -4.81
N VAL A 168 0.84 -25.23 -5.77
CA VAL A 168 0.22 -23.90 -5.98
C VAL A 168 -0.66 -23.53 -4.78
N PHE A 169 -1.47 -24.46 -4.26
CA PHE A 169 -2.27 -24.24 -3.06
C PHE A 169 -1.40 -23.87 -1.85
N SER A 170 -0.33 -24.62 -1.59
CA SER A 170 0.61 -24.31 -0.50
C SER A 170 1.22 -22.91 -0.62
N LYS A 171 1.55 -22.46 -1.84
CA LYS A 171 2.10 -21.10 -2.08
C LYS A 171 1.11 -19.99 -1.76
N HIS A 172 -0.19 -20.24 -1.94
CA HIS A 172 -1.27 -19.30 -1.65
C HIS A 172 -1.87 -19.49 -0.24
N GLY A 173 -1.20 -20.27 0.64
CA GLY A 173 -1.59 -20.43 2.03
C GLY A 173 -2.73 -21.42 2.27
N LEU A 174 -3.03 -22.28 1.30
CA LEU A 174 -4.04 -23.34 1.43
C LEU A 174 -3.36 -24.63 1.83
N LEU A 175 -3.83 -25.22 2.93
CA LEU A 175 -3.33 -26.48 3.48
C LEU A 175 -4.43 -27.53 3.40
N ARG A 176 -4.09 -28.72 2.90
CA ARG A 176 -4.99 -29.88 2.90
C ARG A 176 -5.13 -30.38 4.33
N LEU A 177 -6.37 -30.45 4.83
CA LEU A 177 -6.70 -31.02 6.13
C LEU A 177 -7.28 -32.42 5.94
N ASN A 178 -6.75 -33.40 6.67
CA ASN A 178 -7.27 -34.77 6.69
C ASN A 178 -7.97 -35.02 8.03
N PRO A 179 -9.31 -35.06 8.07
CA PRO A 179 -10.08 -35.17 9.32
C PRO A 179 -10.10 -36.59 9.92
N LEU A 180 -9.50 -37.59 9.25
CA LEU A 180 -9.51 -38.97 9.72
C LEU A 180 -8.78 -39.10 11.06
N GLY A 181 -9.53 -39.39 12.13
CA GLY A 181 -9.00 -39.57 13.48
C GLY A 181 -8.87 -38.30 14.32
N ALA A 182 -9.23 -37.13 13.79
CA ALA A 182 -9.29 -35.89 14.56
C ALA A 182 -10.58 -35.80 15.40
N ARG A 183 -10.51 -35.14 16.56
CA ARG A 183 -11.73 -34.76 17.30
C ARG A 183 -12.46 -33.68 16.51
N PHE A 184 -13.78 -33.82 16.41
CA PHE A 184 -14.64 -32.80 15.82
C PHE A 184 -14.67 -31.56 16.73
N ASP A 185 -14.38 -30.40 16.16
CA ASP A 185 -14.47 -29.07 16.75
C ASP A 185 -15.66 -28.34 16.09
#